data_AF-A0A376FL90-F1
#
_entry.id   AF-A0A376FL90-F1
#
_cell.length_a   1.000
_cell.length_b   1.000
_cell.length_c   1.000
_cell.angle_alpha   90.00
_cell.angle_beta   90.00
_cell.angle_gamma   90.00
#
_symmetry.space_group_name_H-M   'P 1'
#
loop_
_entity.id
_entity.type
_entity.pdbx_description
1 polymer ?
#
loop_
_entity_poly.entity_id
_entity_poly.type
_entity_poly.pdbx_seq_one_letter_code
_entity_poly.pdbx_strand_id
1 'polypeptide(L)'
;MKGLSREKPPLDPHGIALHDISFHVHAGEVLGIAGLVGAGRTEVARCLFGADAFTSGSFELDGVPYQPRDPLYALDQGVALVPEDRKKEGAVLGLSIRDNLSLSCLSSLLQ
;
A
#
# COMPACT_ATOMS: atom_id res chain seq x y z
N MET A 1 11.25 5.56 5.34
CA MET A 1 10.77 4.44 6.19
C MET A 1 11.97 3.72 6.79
N LYS A 2 11.90 3.34 8.06
CA LYS A 2 12.96 2.61 8.75
C LYS A 2 12.41 1.39 9.48
N GLY A 3 13.07 0.26 9.30
CA GLY A 3 12.88 -0.98 10.05
C GLY A 3 11.52 -1.63 9.90
N LEU A 4 10.88 -1.52 8.74
CA LEU A 4 9.62 -2.22 8.48
C LEU A 4 9.83 -3.73 8.62
N SER A 5 9.13 -4.31 9.57
CA SER A 5 9.08 -5.75 9.78
C SER A 5 7.63 -6.20 9.92
N ARG A 6 7.38 -7.43 9.49
CA ARG A 6 6.07 -8.08 9.54
C ARG A 6 6.28 -9.57 9.73
N GLU A 7 5.56 -10.15 10.68
CA GLU A 7 5.50 -11.60 10.81
C GLU A 7 4.56 -12.21 9.77
N LYS A 8 4.85 -13.46 9.39
CA LYS A 8 3.97 -14.20 8.50
C LYS A 8 2.57 -14.31 9.12
N PRO A 9 1.49 -13.91 8.42
CA PRO A 9 0.13 -14.07 8.93
C PRO A 9 -0.18 -15.55 9.22
N PRO A 10 -0.74 -15.85 10.40
CA PRO A 10 -0.95 -17.25 10.81
C PRO A 10 -1.98 -18.00 9.96
N LEU A 11 -2.92 -17.28 9.34
CA LEU A 11 -4.00 -17.85 8.52
C LEU A 11 -3.70 -17.86 7.02
N ASP A 12 -2.57 -17.27 6.59
CA ASP A 12 -2.18 -17.22 5.19
C ASP A 12 -0.93 -18.09 4.95
N PRO A 13 -1.07 -19.31 4.40
CA PRO A 13 0.07 -20.17 4.11
C PRO A 13 1.04 -19.58 3.09
N HIS A 14 0.58 -18.63 2.26
CA HIS A 14 1.38 -17.90 1.27
C HIS A 14 1.87 -16.55 1.78
N GLY A 15 1.53 -16.18 3.02
CA GLY A 15 1.93 -14.93 3.61
C GLY A 15 3.45 -14.77 3.69
N ILE A 16 3.93 -13.59 3.31
CA ILE A 16 5.35 -13.25 3.28
C ILE A 16 5.70 -12.42 4.52
N ALA A 17 6.76 -12.83 5.22
CA ALA A 17 7.34 -12.07 6.31
C ALA A 17 8.28 -10.97 5.74
N LEU A 18 8.33 -9.84 6.43
CA LEU A 18 9.24 -8.74 6.12
C LEU A 18 10.19 -8.57 7.30
N HIS A 19 11.47 -8.30 7.01
CA HIS A 19 12.51 -8.20 8.02
C HIS A 19 13.36 -6.95 7.78
N ASP A 20 13.25 -5.99 8.70
CA ASP A 20 14.10 -4.79 8.81
C ASP A 20 14.32 -4.02 7.49
N ILE A 21 13.23 -3.80 6.75
CA ILE A 21 13.29 -3.08 5.48
C ILE A 21 13.40 -1.59 5.77
N SER A 22 14.34 -0.92 5.12
CA SER A 22 14.58 0.52 5.27
C SER A 22 14.91 1.16 3.92
N PHE A 23 14.24 2.27 3.62
CA PHE A 23 14.58 3.08 2.46
C PHE A 23 14.04 4.50 2.62
N HIS A 24 14.61 5.42 1.85
CA HIS A 24 14.20 6.81 1.73
C HIS A 24 13.97 7.11 0.24
N VAL A 25 12.94 7.90 -0.05
CA VAL A 25 12.64 8.37 -1.40
C VAL A 25 12.44 9.87 -1.31
N HIS A 26 13.11 10.63 -2.17
CA HIS A 26 12.97 12.07 -2.23
C HIS A 26 11.82 12.49 -3.15
N ALA A 27 11.31 13.72 -2.96
CA ALA A 27 10.32 14.28 -3.87
C ALA A 27 10.86 14.30 -5.32
N GLY A 28 10.09 13.75 -6.25
CA GLY A 28 10.48 13.63 -7.67
C GLY A 28 11.34 12.41 -8.01
N GLU A 29 11.71 11.59 -7.03
CA GLU A 29 12.47 10.35 -7.25
C GLU A 29 11.52 9.18 -7.57
N VAL A 30 12.00 8.26 -8.43
CA VAL A 30 11.32 7.00 -8.71
C VAL A 30 12.17 5.85 -8.15
N LEU A 31 11.70 5.23 -7.07
CA LEU A 31 12.34 4.05 -6.47
C LEU A 31 11.78 2.76 -7.09
N GLY A 32 12.68 1.90 -7.58
CA GLY A 32 12.34 0.53 -8.00
C GLY A 32 12.69 -0.49 -6.93
N ILE A 33 11.75 -1.38 -6.59
CA ILE A 33 11.98 -2.55 -5.72
C ILE A 33 11.88 -3.82 -6.56
N ALA A 34 13.00 -4.54 -6.68
CA ALA A 34 13.09 -5.76 -7.47
C ALA A 34 13.48 -6.97 -6.61
N GLY A 35 13.10 -8.16 -7.07
CA GLY A 35 13.32 -9.41 -6.35
C GLY A 35 12.53 -10.55 -6.98
N LEU A 36 12.86 -11.78 -6.58
CA LEU A 36 12.15 -12.98 -7.02
C LEU A 36 10.70 -12.98 -6.49
N VAL A 37 9.88 -13.88 -7.03
CA VAL A 37 8.56 -14.17 -6.46
C VAL A 37 8.74 -14.60 -5.00
N GLY A 38 7.95 -14.01 -4.10
CA GLY A 38 8.07 -14.25 -2.66
C GLY A 38 9.01 -13.28 -1.92
N ALA A 39 9.68 -12.35 -2.61
CA ALA A 39 10.64 -11.43 -1.98
C ALA A 39 10.01 -10.30 -1.14
N GLY A 40 8.68 -10.22 -1.03
CA GLY A 40 8.01 -9.23 -0.18
C GLY A 40 7.70 -7.87 -0.83
N ARG A 41 7.85 -7.75 -2.16
CA ARG A 41 7.66 -6.47 -2.89
C ARG A 41 6.25 -5.92 -2.72
N THR A 42 5.27 -6.78 -2.91
CA THR A 42 3.84 -6.43 -2.85
C THR A 42 3.42 -6.14 -1.41
N GLU A 43 3.94 -6.92 -0.46
CA GLU A 43 3.68 -6.73 0.97
C GLU A 43 4.28 -5.42 1.50
N VAL A 44 5.46 -5.01 1.04
CA VAL A 44 6.02 -3.69 1.37
C VAL A 44 5.08 -2.58 0.92
N ALA A 45 4.61 -2.63 -0.33
CA ALA A 45 3.68 -1.63 -0.87
C ALA A 45 2.34 -1.63 -0.11
N ARG A 46 1.81 -2.81 0.23
CA ARG A 46 0.56 -2.95 0.99
C ARG A 46 0.69 -2.48 2.43
N CYS A 47 1.82 -2.72 3.10
CA CYS A 47 2.09 -2.17 4.44
C CYS A 47 2.18 -0.65 4.40
N LEU A 48 2.85 -0.07 3.40
CA LEU A 48 2.96 1.39 3.23
C LEU A 48 1.61 2.06 2.97
N PHE A 49 0.68 1.35 2.33
CA PHE A 49 -0.68 1.81 2.07
C PHE A 49 -1.67 1.48 3.20
N GLY A 50 -1.24 0.74 4.22
CA GLY A 50 -2.12 0.29 5.32
C GLY A 50 -3.11 -0.81 4.92
N ALA A 51 -2.94 -1.44 3.76
CA ALA A 51 -3.74 -2.59 3.35
C ALA A 51 -3.37 -3.87 4.13
N ASP A 52 -2.11 -3.97 4.58
CA ASP A 52 -1.63 -5.06 5.42
C ASP A 52 -1.01 -4.49 6.71
N ALA A 53 -1.21 -5.19 7.83
CA ALA A 53 -0.57 -4.86 9.10
C ALA A 53 0.92 -5.26 9.11
N PHE A 54 1.70 -4.51 9.88
CA PHE A 54 3.12 -4.74 10.15
C PHE A 54 3.36 -4.83 11.67
N THR A 55 4.49 -5.43 12.07
CA THR A 55 4.81 -5.65 13.49
C THR A 55 5.71 -4.56 14.07
N SER A 56 6.60 -3.99 13.26
CA SER A 56 7.46 -2.88 13.66
C SER A 56 7.89 -2.03 12.47
N GLY A 57 8.40 -0.84 12.77
CA GLY A 57 8.87 0.13 11.80
C GLY A 57 8.39 1.54 12.10
N SER A 58 9.03 2.51 11.48
CA SER A 58 8.64 3.93 11.55
C SER A 58 8.63 4.54 10.16
N PHE A 59 7.67 5.43 9.93
CA PHE A 59 7.46 6.06 8.64
C PHE A 59 7.33 7.55 8.83
N GLU A 60 7.83 8.27 7.84
CA GLU A 60 7.72 9.71 7.72
C GLU A 60 7.31 9.99 6.28
N LEU A 61 6.33 10.87 6.10
CA LEU A 61 5.89 11.40 4.82
C LEU A 61 6.07 12.92 4.88
N ASP A 62 6.87 13.48 3.98
CA ASP A 62 7.21 14.90 3.96
C ASP A 62 7.72 15.45 5.31
N GLY A 63 8.48 14.63 6.04
CA GLY A 63 9.05 14.97 7.35
C GLY A 63 8.07 14.89 8.52
N VAL A 64 6.81 14.50 8.28
CA VAL A 64 5.78 14.31 9.31
C VAL A 64 5.63 12.82 9.61
N PRO A 65 5.43 12.42 10.89
CA PRO A 65 5.14 11.03 11.23
C PRO A 65 3.96 10.47 10.44
N TYR A 66 4.18 9.35 9.76
CA TYR A 66 3.17 8.64 8.99
C TYR A 66 2.90 7.28 9.64
N GLN A 67 1.63 6.93 9.81
CA GLN A 67 1.25 5.64 10.40
C GLN A 67 0.19 4.97 9.54
N PRO A 68 0.58 4.08 8.61
CA PRO A 68 -0.35 3.41 7.71
C PRO A 68 -1.21 2.41 8.50
N ARG A 69 -2.40 2.84 8.89
CA ARG A 69 -3.34 2.05 9.69
C ARG A 69 -4.38 1.33 8.84
N ASP A 70 -4.83 1.99 7.79
CA ASP A 70 -5.82 1.48 6.85
C ASP A 70 -5.71 2.25 5.51
N PRO A 71 -6.30 1.73 4.42
CA PRO A 71 -6.27 2.37 3.11
C PRO A 71 -6.87 3.78 3.04
N LEU A 72 -7.90 4.08 3.84
CA LEU A 72 -8.53 5.41 3.82
C LEU A 72 -7.59 6.45 4.42
N TYR A 73 -6.94 6.12 5.54
CA TYR A 73 -5.91 6.97 6.12
C TYR A 73 -4.79 7.28 5.11
N ALA A 74 -4.31 6.28 4.36
CA ALA A 74 -3.26 6.48 3.36
C ALA A 74 -3.72 7.46 2.27
N LEU A 75 -4.95 7.30 1.76
CA LEU A 75 -5.54 8.20 0.75
C LEU A 75 -5.68 9.63 1.27
N ASP A 76 -6.13 9.81 2.52
CA ASP A 76 -6.25 11.12 3.17
C ASP A 76 -4.89 11.82 3.35
N GLN A 77 -3.81 11.05 3.44
CA GLN A 77 -2.43 11.55 3.47
C GLN A 77 -1.80 11.69 2.07
N GLY A 78 -2.56 11.47 0.99
CA GLY A 78 -2.09 11.60 -0.39
C GLY A 78 -1.29 10.41 -0.91
N VAL A 79 -1.34 9.26 -0.22
CA VAL A 79 -0.71 8.01 -0.64
C VAL A 79 -1.73 7.14 -1.36
N ALA A 80 -1.41 6.70 -2.57
CA ALA A 80 -2.27 5.81 -3.36
C ALA A 80 -1.53 4.52 -3.75
N LEU A 81 -2.27 3.42 -3.85
CA LEU A 81 -1.77 2.12 -4.27
C LEU A 81 -2.46 1.66 -5.55
N VAL A 82 -1.66 1.26 -6.53
CA VAL A 82 -2.13 0.47 -7.68
C VAL A 82 -1.78 -1.00 -7.40
N PRO A 83 -2.77 -1.85 -7.09
CA PRO A 83 -2.51 -3.22 -6.65
C PRO A 83 -2.02 -4.13 -7.78
N GLU A 84 -1.35 -5.22 -7.41
CA GLU A 84 -0.84 -6.23 -8.36
C GLU A 84 -1.99 -6.98 -9.06
N ASP A 85 -2.98 -7.45 -8.29
CA ASP A 85 -4.17 -8.09 -8.84
C ASP A 85 -5.22 -7.05 -9.24
N ARG A 86 -5.01 -6.45 -10.42
CA ARG A 86 -5.91 -5.43 -10.97
C ARG A 86 -7.36 -5.90 -11.15
N LYS A 87 -7.61 -7.22 -11.25
CA LYS A 87 -8.96 -7.76 -11.48
C LYS A 87 -9.75 -7.88 -10.20
N LYS A 88 -9.09 -8.26 -9.10
CA LYS A 88 -9.74 -8.42 -7.80
C LYS A 88 -9.74 -7.14 -6.97
N GLU A 89 -8.67 -6.36 -7.07
CA GLU A 89 -8.42 -5.23 -6.15
C GLU A 89 -8.36 -3.88 -6.87
N GLY A 90 -8.11 -3.87 -8.18
CA GLY A 90 -7.86 -2.63 -8.92
C GLY A 90 -9.08 -2.02 -9.62
N ALA A 91 -10.12 -2.80 -9.90
CA ALA A 91 -11.29 -2.32 -10.65
C ALA A 91 -12.53 -3.18 -10.39
N VAL A 92 -13.70 -2.57 -10.53
CA VAL A 92 -14.98 -3.27 -10.56
C VAL A 92 -15.29 -3.63 -12.01
N LEU A 93 -14.95 -4.86 -12.40
CA LEU A 93 -15.01 -5.32 -13.80
C LEU A 93 -16.42 -5.33 -14.41
N GLY A 94 -17.46 -5.31 -13.58
CA GLY A 94 -18.86 -5.23 -14.04
C GLY A 94 -19.32 -3.81 -14.38
N LEU A 95 -18.51 -2.78 -14.09
CA LEU A 95 -18.85 -1.38 -14.31
C LEU A 95 -18.11 -0.79 -15.52
N SER A 96 -18.64 0.31 -16.05
CA SER A 96 -17.96 1.04 -17.13
C SER A 96 -16.66 1.69 -16.64
N ILE A 97 -15.82 2.12 -17.58
CA ILE A 97 -14.61 2.90 -17.26
C ILE A 97 -15.00 4.19 -16.52
N ARG A 98 -16.06 4.87 -16.97
CA ARG A 98 -16.55 6.12 -16.36
C ARG A 98 -16.92 5.91 -14.90
N ASP A 99 -17.63 4.83 -14.61
CA ASP A 99 -18.08 4.52 -13.26
C ASP A 99 -16.87 4.20 -12.37
N ASN A 100 -15.94 3.37 -12.84
CA ASN A 100 -14.69 3.06 -12.11
C ASN A 100 -13.88 4.33 -11.78
N LEU A 101 -13.77 5.27 -12.72
CA LEU A 101 -13.08 6.56 -12.50
C LEU A 101 -13.78 7.44 -11.46
N SER A 102 -15.10 7.32 -11.33
CA SER A 102 -15.90 8.16 -10.45
C SER A 102 -16.00 7.59 -9.03
N LEU A 103 -15.74 6.29 -8.83
CA LEU A 103 -15.86 5.63 -7.52
C LEU A 103 -14.98 6.27 -6.43
N SER A 104 -13.77 6.71 -6.78
CA SER A 104 -12.83 7.31 -5.82
C SER A 104 -13.27 8.67 -5.30
N CYS A 105 -14.15 9.37 -6.04
CA CYS A 105 -14.68 10.68 -5.66
C CYS A 105 -16.20 10.68 -5.47
N LEU A 106 -16.84 9.51 -5.46
CA LEU A 106 -18.31 9.39 -5.45
C LEU A 106 -18.94 10.10 -4.25
N SER A 107 -18.31 10.05 -3.08
CA SER A 107 -18.75 10.77 -1.88
C SER A 107 -18.81 12.30 -2.07
N SER A 108 -17.92 12.87 -2.88
CA SER A 108 -17.92 14.30 -3.20
C SER A 108 -18.96 14.70 -4.25
N LEU A 109 -19.43 13.74 -5.06
CA LEU A 109 -20.43 13.95 -6.12
C LEU A 109 -21.87 13.79 -5.63
N LEU A 110 -22.08 13.15 -4.49
CA LEU A 110 -23.40 12.90 -3.89
C LEU A 110 -23.80 13.95 -2.83
N GLN A 111 -23.06 15.06 -2.74
CA GLN A 111 -23.37 16.21 -1.87
C GLN A 111 -24.43 17.15 -2.47
#